data_AF-A0A9Q9YB52-F1
#
_entry.id   AF-A0A9Q9YB52-F1
#
_cell.length_a   1.000
_cell.length_b   1.000
_cell.length_c   1.000
_cell.angle_alpha   90.00
_cell.angle_beta   90.00
_cell.angle_gamma   90.00
#
_symmetry.space_group_name_H-M   'P 1'
#
loop_
_entity.id
_entity.type
_entity.pdbx_description
1 polymer ?
#
loop_
_entity_poly.entity_id
_entity_poly.type
_entity_poly.pdbx_seq_one_letter_code
_entity_poly.pdbx_strand_id
1 'polypeptide(L)'
;MFKTTKDATLSPSLPTELSTCTSRPCEFNTECCNRATESSNTFCSKSVTGNDQKSNDCSGKPQNGGTSKACDSAETEAIHNIINTTKQSMNCNFMDLAINVVNMNSVPRHGHVQITAPKVSNKTQSVQTWIPVEAFQNVSDDKQKVGIVTYNSIQQFNTKNVSIMSDVIRIEVFGRDIVNLTNPLIIHFPVNNYTNLSSNSYIYSCQYYDEKGNNTWKDDGCNTTQISDDVVECSCDHMTAFAVLLVELENFDGKHWEILSYISYVGCGLSAVFSASSVLLFIFNRCCNLHYI
;
A
#
# COMPACT_ATOMS: atom_id res chain seq x y z
N MET A 1 -17.59 -37.54 64.39
CA MET A 1 -18.15 -36.52 63.46
C MET A 1 -17.17 -35.35 63.46
N PHE A 2 -16.80 -34.90 62.25
CA PHE A 2 -15.64 -34.09 61.84
C PHE A 2 -15.46 -32.75 62.60
N LYS A 3 -14.23 -32.36 63.03
CA LYS A 3 -13.28 -31.40 62.39
C LYS A 3 -13.97 -30.11 61.87
N THR A 4 -13.53 -28.88 62.12
CA THR A 4 -12.15 -28.36 62.05
C THR A 4 -12.04 -26.96 62.70
N THR A 5 -10.86 -26.68 63.26
CA THR A 5 -10.32 -25.43 63.80
C THR A 5 -9.78 -24.49 62.70
N LYS A 6 -9.87 -23.16 62.93
CA LYS A 6 -8.82 -22.08 62.85
C LYS A 6 -7.79 -22.13 61.69
N ASP A 7 -7.34 -21.05 61.03
CA ASP A 7 -7.09 -19.64 61.38
C ASP A 7 -6.96 -18.77 60.11
N ALA A 8 -6.83 -17.45 60.33
CA ALA A 8 -6.71 -16.38 59.34
C ALA A 8 -5.35 -16.28 58.60
N THR A 9 -5.40 -15.53 57.48
CA THR A 9 -4.33 -14.80 56.78
C THR A 9 -3.62 -15.53 55.64
N LEU A 10 -3.91 -15.16 54.38
CA LEU A 10 -2.94 -14.77 53.35
C LEU A 10 -3.67 -14.28 52.08
N SER A 11 -3.19 -13.16 51.54
CA SER A 11 -3.51 -12.60 50.23
C SER A 11 -3.22 -13.60 49.08
N PRO A 12 -4.04 -13.67 48.02
CA PRO A 12 -3.60 -14.25 46.76
C PRO A 12 -3.03 -13.16 45.85
N SER A 13 -1.78 -13.38 45.43
CA SER A 13 -1.08 -12.63 44.39
C SER A 13 -1.19 -13.39 43.06
N LEU A 14 -1.54 -12.65 41.99
CA LEU A 14 -1.38 -12.94 40.54
C LEU A 14 -2.05 -14.21 39.94
N PRO A 15 -2.30 -14.31 38.61
CA PRO A 15 -1.67 -13.58 37.50
C PRO A 15 -2.61 -12.64 36.72
N THR A 16 -2.07 -11.47 36.41
CA THR A 16 -2.46 -10.67 35.24
C THR A 16 -2.04 -11.45 34.00
N GLU A 17 -2.95 -12.22 33.41
CA GLU A 17 -2.73 -12.83 32.08
C GLU A 17 -2.88 -11.74 31.01
N LEU A 18 -1.76 -11.05 30.75
CA LEU A 18 -1.55 -10.26 29.54
C LEU A 18 -1.37 -11.28 28.41
N SER A 19 -2.40 -11.49 27.59
CA SER A 19 -2.39 -12.50 26.52
C SER A 19 -1.32 -12.17 25.47
N THR A 20 -0.22 -12.92 25.52
CA THR A 20 0.82 -12.99 24.49
C THR A 20 0.36 -13.87 23.34
N CYS A 21 0.60 -13.44 22.11
CA CYS A 21 0.44 -14.28 20.92
C CYS A 21 1.31 -15.53 21.08
N THR A 22 0.70 -16.71 21.11
CA THR A 22 1.43 -17.99 21.17
C THR A 22 1.51 -18.60 19.77
N SER A 23 2.75 -18.79 19.31
CA SER A 23 3.14 -19.28 18.00
C SER A 23 3.15 -20.82 17.93
N ARG A 24 2.86 -21.39 16.75
CA ARG A 24 3.23 -22.77 16.37
C ARG A 24 4.15 -22.74 15.14
N PRO A 25 5.13 -23.65 15.04
CA PRO A 25 6.19 -23.61 14.02
C PRO A 25 5.69 -24.02 12.63
N CYS A 26 6.27 -23.40 11.58
CA CYS A 26 6.08 -23.78 10.17
C CYS A 26 6.87 -25.05 9.82
N GLU A 27 6.26 -25.99 9.09
CA GLU A 27 6.94 -27.18 8.54
C GLU A 27 7.44 -26.93 7.09
N PHE A 28 8.78 -27.01 6.94
CA PHE A 28 9.69 -27.33 5.80
C PHE A 28 9.30 -27.04 4.33
N ASN A 29 10.16 -26.43 3.50
CA ASN A 29 11.56 -26.77 3.19
C ASN A 29 12.40 -25.51 2.84
N THR A 30 13.62 -25.26 3.34
CA THR A 30 14.56 -26.07 4.16
C THR A 30 15.49 -25.13 4.96
N GLU A 31 15.35 -24.87 6.25
CA GLU A 31 16.39 -24.11 7.04
C GLU A 31 16.74 -22.64 6.60
N CYS A 32 16.12 -22.07 5.55
CA CYS A 32 16.87 -21.43 4.43
C CYS A 32 17.00 -19.88 4.30
N CYS A 33 16.60 -19.04 5.26
CA CYS A 33 17.17 -17.67 5.38
C CYS A 33 18.15 -17.54 6.57
N ASN A 34 18.36 -18.70 7.22
CA ASN A 34 19.33 -19.23 8.21
C ASN A 34 19.76 -18.40 9.43
N ARG A 35 19.39 -17.13 9.61
CA ARG A 35 19.74 -16.41 10.86
C ARG A 35 18.81 -15.27 11.29
N ALA A 36 17.68 -15.08 10.61
CA ALA A 36 16.66 -14.10 11.02
C ALA A 36 15.75 -14.62 12.16
N THR A 37 16.04 -15.79 12.72
CA THR A 37 15.10 -16.61 13.49
C THR A 37 15.59 -16.86 14.92
N GLU A 38 15.47 -15.87 15.80
CA GLU A 38 15.21 -16.15 17.23
C GLU A 38 14.01 -15.36 17.79
N SER A 39 13.42 -14.39 17.05
CA SER A 39 12.30 -13.58 17.59
C SER A 39 11.11 -13.25 16.68
N SER A 40 11.15 -13.51 15.37
CA SER A 40 10.09 -13.02 14.45
C SER A 40 9.56 -14.08 13.48
N ASN A 41 9.09 -15.21 13.99
CA ASN A 41 8.63 -16.37 13.19
C ASN A 41 7.13 -16.38 12.84
N THR A 42 6.44 -15.24 12.77
CA THR A 42 5.00 -15.26 12.41
C THR A 42 4.61 -14.04 11.59
N PHE A 43 4.09 -14.27 10.37
CA PHE A 43 3.36 -13.27 9.59
C PHE A 43 1.86 -13.46 9.88
N CYS A 44 1.16 -12.37 10.23
CA CYS A 44 -0.24 -12.45 10.66
C CYS A 44 -1.19 -12.47 9.46
N SER A 45 -1.87 -13.59 9.22
CA SER A 45 -2.98 -13.66 8.26
C SER A 45 -4.27 -13.10 8.87
N LYS A 46 -4.95 -12.18 8.18
CA LYS A 46 -6.27 -11.63 8.55
C LYS A 46 -7.40 -12.45 7.91
N SER A 47 -8.17 -13.22 8.68
CA SER A 47 -9.35 -13.95 8.17
C SER A 47 -10.68 -13.30 8.61
N VAL A 48 -11.67 -13.23 7.71
CA VAL A 48 -13.08 -12.90 8.00
C VAL A 48 -13.97 -14.13 7.71
N THR A 49 -14.91 -14.42 8.61
CA THR A 49 -15.65 -15.68 8.81
C THR A 49 -16.65 -16.10 7.73
N GLY A 50 -16.76 -17.42 7.47
CA GLY A 50 -17.88 -18.11 6.79
C GLY A 50 -17.80 -19.65 6.91
N ASN A 51 -18.94 -20.33 7.10
CA ASN A 51 -19.14 -21.68 7.66
C ASN A 51 -18.47 -22.92 6.98
N ASP A 52 -18.06 -23.86 7.86
CA ASP A 52 -17.97 -25.32 7.78
C ASP A 52 -17.51 -26.02 6.47
N GLN A 53 -16.27 -26.50 6.44
CA GLN A 53 -15.93 -27.95 6.53
C GLN A 53 -14.41 -28.19 6.51
N LYS A 54 -13.88 -28.59 7.68
CA LYS A 54 -12.67 -29.41 7.94
C LYS A 54 -11.51 -29.31 6.93
N SER A 55 -10.64 -28.33 7.14
CA SER A 55 -9.23 -28.32 6.69
C SER A 55 -8.36 -27.77 7.82
N ASN A 56 -7.10 -28.22 7.92
CA ASN A 56 -6.18 -27.89 9.01
C ASN A 56 -5.91 -26.38 9.04
N ASP A 57 -6.59 -25.67 9.94
CA ASP A 57 -6.62 -24.20 9.98
C ASP A 57 -6.22 -23.67 11.36
N CYS A 58 -5.52 -22.54 11.36
CA CYS A 58 -5.20 -21.73 12.53
C CYS A 58 -6.49 -21.06 13.05
N SER A 59 -7.38 -21.83 13.66
CA SER A 59 -8.62 -21.33 14.23
C SER A 59 -8.40 -20.69 15.61
N GLY A 60 -8.30 -19.36 15.63
CA GLY A 60 -8.52 -18.52 16.82
C GLY A 60 -9.48 -17.39 16.48
N LYS A 61 -10.69 -17.41 17.05
CA LYS A 61 -11.71 -16.35 16.87
C LYS A 61 -11.20 -15.02 17.47
N PRO A 62 -11.39 -13.86 16.82
CA PRO A 62 -11.05 -12.58 17.43
C PRO A 62 -12.02 -12.29 18.57
N GLN A 63 -11.53 -12.24 19.81
CA GLN A 63 -12.26 -11.64 20.93
C GLN A 63 -11.82 -10.18 21.08
N ASN A 64 -12.75 -9.28 20.81
CA ASN A 64 -12.73 -7.83 21.05
C ASN A 64 -11.51 -7.02 20.58
N GLY A 65 -11.71 -6.29 19.48
CA GLY A 65 -11.18 -4.92 19.33
C GLY A 65 -9.68 -4.72 19.10
N GLY A 66 -8.88 -5.78 18.94
CA GLY A 66 -7.50 -5.70 18.49
C GLY A 66 -7.41 -5.25 17.03
N THR A 67 -7.12 -3.97 16.81
CA THR A 67 -7.23 -3.27 15.52
C THR A 67 -6.22 -3.79 14.48
N SER A 68 -6.65 -3.96 13.22
CA SER A 68 -5.81 -4.42 12.09
C SER A 68 -4.44 -3.73 12.00
N LYS A 69 -4.34 -2.47 12.45
CA LYS A 69 -3.11 -1.67 12.51
C LYS A 69 -1.93 -2.34 13.24
N ALA A 70 -2.20 -3.13 14.28
CA ALA A 70 -1.13 -3.79 15.03
C ALA A 70 -0.47 -4.93 14.25
N CYS A 71 -1.24 -5.61 13.39
CA CYS A 71 -0.73 -6.68 12.52
C CYS A 71 0.06 -6.09 11.34
N ASP A 72 -0.45 -5.00 10.77
CA ASP A 72 0.21 -4.29 9.66
C ASP A 72 1.59 -3.78 10.09
N SER A 73 1.68 -3.20 11.30
CA SER A 73 2.95 -2.73 11.87
C SER A 73 3.97 -3.84 12.13
N ALA A 74 3.54 -5.03 12.58
CA ALA A 74 4.43 -6.14 12.90
C ALA A 74 5.00 -6.78 11.63
N GLU A 75 4.21 -6.85 10.56
CA GLU A 75 4.63 -7.33 9.26
C GLU A 75 5.70 -6.42 8.63
N THR A 76 5.46 -5.10 8.62
CA THR A 76 6.45 -4.12 8.12
C THR A 76 7.74 -4.20 8.91
N GLU A 77 7.67 -4.35 10.24
CA GLU A 77 8.86 -4.53 11.09
C GLU A 77 9.65 -5.80 10.73
N ALA A 78 8.96 -6.92 10.48
CA ALA A 78 9.59 -8.17 10.07
C ALA A 78 10.30 -8.02 8.71
N ILE A 79 9.66 -7.39 7.73
CA ILE A 79 10.26 -7.09 6.41
C ILE A 79 11.51 -6.23 6.57
N HIS A 80 11.41 -5.15 7.34
CA HIS A 80 12.52 -4.26 7.64
C HIS A 80 13.70 -4.98 8.30
N ASN A 81 13.43 -5.87 9.26
CA ASN A 81 14.48 -6.68 9.89
C ASN A 81 15.17 -7.64 8.91
N ILE A 82 14.40 -8.26 8.00
CA ILE A 82 14.97 -9.11 6.94
C ILE A 82 15.89 -8.28 6.03
N ILE A 83 15.42 -7.12 5.54
CA ILE A 83 16.21 -6.25 4.66
C ILE A 83 17.52 -5.82 5.36
N ASN A 84 17.45 -5.41 6.62
CA ASN A 84 18.60 -4.91 7.37
C ASN A 84 19.66 -6.00 7.61
N THR A 85 19.23 -7.18 8.08
CA THR A 85 20.13 -8.28 8.49
C THR A 85 20.79 -8.99 7.31
N THR A 86 20.18 -8.90 6.12
CA THR A 86 20.67 -9.53 4.90
C THR A 86 22.01 -8.92 4.46
N LYS A 87 23.04 -9.75 4.30
CA LYS A 87 24.38 -9.29 3.87
C LYS A 87 24.54 -9.26 2.34
N GLN A 88 23.91 -10.20 1.65
CA GLN A 88 23.98 -10.37 0.19
C GLN A 88 22.57 -10.58 -0.35
N SER A 89 22.36 -10.25 -1.63
CA SER A 89 21.04 -10.40 -2.26
C SER A 89 20.50 -11.83 -2.09
N MET A 90 19.24 -11.95 -1.68
CA MET A 90 18.61 -13.23 -1.38
C MET A 90 17.11 -13.23 -1.69
N ASN A 91 16.55 -14.42 -1.91
CA ASN A 91 15.13 -14.64 -2.09
C ASN A 91 14.61 -15.57 -0.99
N CYS A 92 13.60 -15.13 -0.21
CA CYS A 92 12.90 -15.97 0.76
C CYS A 92 11.45 -16.16 0.30
N ASN A 93 10.94 -17.39 0.42
CA ASN A 93 9.54 -17.71 0.15
C ASN A 93 8.87 -18.15 1.46
N PHE A 94 7.74 -17.54 1.78
CA PHE A 94 6.88 -17.88 2.91
C PHE A 94 5.51 -18.34 2.39
N MET A 95 4.63 -18.80 3.29
CA MET A 95 3.29 -19.27 2.90
C MET A 95 2.43 -18.14 2.29
N ASP A 96 2.53 -16.94 2.88
CA ASP A 96 1.64 -15.82 2.55
C ASP A 96 2.30 -14.77 1.65
N LEU A 97 3.64 -14.78 1.52
CA LEU A 97 4.40 -13.84 0.71
C LEU A 97 5.77 -14.39 0.31
N ALA A 98 6.42 -13.76 -0.66
CA ALA A 98 7.84 -13.93 -0.94
C ALA A 98 8.55 -12.60 -0.93
N ILE A 99 9.83 -12.58 -0.54
CA ILE A 99 10.67 -11.38 -0.50
C ILE A 99 11.97 -11.62 -1.27
N ASN A 100 12.35 -10.65 -2.08
CA ASN A 100 13.65 -10.55 -2.72
C ASN A 100 14.37 -9.32 -2.17
N VAL A 101 15.48 -9.52 -1.48
CA VAL A 101 16.33 -8.42 -0.99
C VAL A 101 17.48 -8.25 -1.95
N VAL A 102 17.71 -7.03 -2.43
CA VAL A 102 18.79 -6.70 -3.37
C VAL A 102 19.71 -5.65 -2.77
N ASN A 103 21.01 -5.92 -2.82
CA ASN A 103 22.05 -4.95 -2.47
C ASN A 103 22.35 -4.05 -3.68
N MET A 104 22.21 -2.74 -3.50
CA MET A 104 22.38 -1.73 -4.56
C MET A 104 23.83 -1.25 -4.73
N ASN A 105 24.78 -1.66 -3.87
CA ASN A 105 26.18 -1.21 -3.93
C ASN A 105 26.89 -1.56 -5.23
N SER A 106 26.51 -2.66 -5.88
CA SER A 106 27.17 -3.20 -7.09
C SER A 106 26.50 -2.75 -8.39
N VAL A 107 25.67 -1.71 -8.33
CA VAL A 107 24.71 -1.37 -9.39
C VAL A 107 25.09 -0.03 -10.05
N PRO A 108 24.67 0.27 -11.31
CA PRO A 108 25.08 1.49 -11.99
C PRO A 108 24.80 2.78 -11.21
N ARG A 109 25.63 3.81 -11.40
CA ARG A 109 25.51 5.09 -10.68
C ARG A 109 24.34 5.97 -11.12
N HIS A 110 23.72 5.65 -12.25
CA HIS A 110 22.62 6.44 -12.84
C HIS A 110 21.57 5.53 -13.49
N GLY A 111 20.35 6.06 -13.60
CA GLY A 111 19.22 5.39 -14.22
C GLY A 111 18.49 4.46 -13.27
N HIS A 112 18.06 3.32 -13.80
CA HIS A 112 17.24 2.35 -13.08
C HIS A 112 17.88 0.98 -13.04
N VAL A 113 17.52 0.26 -11.99
CA VAL A 113 17.90 -1.14 -11.76
C VAL A 113 16.68 -1.99 -12.01
N GLN A 114 16.74 -2.84 -13.03
CA GLN A 114 15.66 -3.79 -13.25
C GLN A 114 15.75 -4.92 -12.22
N ILE A 115 14.69 -5.09 -11.43
CA ILE A 115 14.57 -6.16 -10.44
C ILE A 115 13.23 -6.87 -10.67
N THR A 116 13.26 -8.20 -10.68
CA THR A 116 12.03 -9.00 -10.78
C THR A 116 11.47 -9.25 -9.39
N ALA A 117 10.16 -9.00 -9.23
CA ALA A 117 9.47 -9.33 -7.99
C ALA A 117 9.40 -10.85 -7.79
N PRO A 118 9.56 -11.34 -6.56
CA PRO A 118 9.56 -12.76 -6.27
C PRO A 118 8.18 -13.37 -6.56
N LYS A 119 8.15 -14.61 -7.06
CA LYS A 119 6.87 -15.28 -7.36
C LYS A 119 6.32 -15.95 -6.12
N VAL A 120 5.03 -15.75 -5.90
CA VAL A 120 4.19 -16.52 -4.98
C VAL A 120 3.09 -17.13 -5.84
N SER A 121 2.92 -18.44 -5.80
CA SER A 121 2.02 -19.24 -6.68
C SER A 121 2.59 -19.68 -8.04
N ASN A 122 1.85 -20.56 -8.73
CA ASN A 122 2.15 -21.12 -10.06
C ASN A 122 1.91 -20.11 -11.21
N LYS A 123 1.93 -18.80 -10.93
CA LYS A 123 1.73 -17.77 -11.95
C LYS A 123 2.94 -17.71 -12.89
N THR A 124 2.65 -17.64 -14.19
CA THR A 124 3.69 -17.70 -15.23
C THR A 124 4.44 -16.38 -15.37
N GLN A 125 3.79 -15.24 -15.11
CA GLN A 125 4.37 -13.90 -15.25
C GLN A 125 4.75 -13.29 -13.89
N SER A 126 5.90 -12.63 -13.83
CA SER A 126 6.35 -11.85 -12.66
C SER A 126 6.16 -10.38 -12.91
N VAL A 127 5.88 -9.63 -11.85
CA VAL A 127 5.96 -8.17 -11.86
C VAL A 127 7.42 -7.75 -12.05
N GLN A 128 7.67 -6.84 -12.99
CA GLN A 128 9.00 -6.28 -13.22
C GLN A 128 9.05 -4.87 -12.65
N THR A 129 10.15 -4.52 -11.98
CA THR A 129 10.35 -3.19 -11.39
C THR A 129 11.64 -2.60 -11.90
N TRP A 130 11.66 -1.28 -12.09
CA TRP A 130 12.84 -0.49 -12.40
C TRP A 130 13.02 0.49 -11.25
N ILE A 131 13.94 0.16 -10.35
CA ILE A 131 14.18 0.93 -9.14
C ILE A 131 15.16 2.07 -9.48
N PRO A 132 14.82 3.34 -9.22
CA PRO A 132 15.71 4.46 -9.49
C PRO A 132 16.86 4.48 -8.47
N VAL A 133 18.08 4.61 -8.96
CA VAL A 133 19.28 4.55 -8.10
C VAL A 133 19.42 5.77 -7.19
N GLU A 134 18.74 6.87 -7.50
CA GLU A 134 18.76 8.11 -6.70
C GLU A 134 18.31 7.88 -5.25
N ALA A 135 17.42 6.92 -5.00
CA ALA A 135 16.96 6.53 -3.67
C ALA A 135 18.10 5.97 -2.77
N PHE A 136 19.21 5.56 -3.37
CA PHE A 136 20.35 4.94 -2.70
C PHE A 136 21.64 5.78 -2.80
N GLN A 137 21.59 6.93 -3.47
CA GLN A 137 22.74 7.84 -3.55
C GLN A 137 23.02 8.46 -2.17
N ASN A 138 24.30 8.64 -1.85
CA ASN A 138 24.77 9.23 -0.58
C ASN A 138 24.35 8.45 0.68
N VAL A 139 24.02 7.18 0.54
CA VAL A 139 23.72 6.26 1.64
C VAL A 139 24.93 5.36 1.88
N SER A 140 25.18 4.97 3.13
CA SER A 140 26.25 4.03 3.44
C SER A 140 25.98 2.64 2.84
N ASP A 141 27.04 1.96 2.42
CA ASP A 141 26.99 0.67 1.71
C ASP A 141 26.19 -0.41 2.46
N ASP A 142 26.19 -0.40 3.78
CA ASP A 142 25.42 -1.34 4.60
C ASP A 142 23.89 -1.10 4.55
N LYS A 143 23.47 0.09 4.10
CA LYS A 143 22.07 0.55 4.07
C LYS A 143 21.52 0.73 2.65
N GLN A 144 22.30 0.47 1.61
CA GLN A 144 21.85 0.47 0.22
C GLN A 144 21.22 -0.88 -0.13
N LYS A 145 20.09 -1.19 0.49
CA LYS A 145 19.33 -2.42 0.27
C LYS A 145 17.88 -2.10 0.00
N VAL A 146 17.29 -2.82 -0.94
CA VAL A 146 15.85 -2.76 -1.23
C VAL A 146 15.24 -4.13 -1.01
N GLY A 147 14.06 -4.17 -0.39
CA GLY A 147 13.23 -5.36 -0.31
C GLY A 147 12.07 -5.23 -1.29
N ILE A 148 11.86 -6.26 -2.10
CA ILE A 148 10.67 -6.40 -2.95
C ILE A 148 9.89 -7.61 -2.47
N VAL A 149 8.69 -7.36 -1.98
CA VAL A 149 7.77 -8.36 -1.46
C VAL A 149 6.64 -8.57 -2.46
N THR A 150 6.17 -9.81 -2.60
CA THR A 150 4.96 -10.14 -3.36
C THR A 150 4.05 -10.98 -2.49
N TYR A 151 2.78 -10.59 -2.44
CA TYR A 151 1.78 -11.20 -1.57
C TYR A 151 1.01 -12.30 -2.30
N ASN A 152 0.87 -13.45 -1.65
CA ASN A 152 0.11 -14.57 -2.18
C ASN A 152 -1.41 -14.35 -2.05
N SER A 153 -1.82 -13.63 -0.99
CA SER A 153 -3.22 -13.32 -0.70
C SER A 153 -3.46 -11.81 -0.71
N ILE A 154 -4.54 -11.40 -1.39
CA ILE A 154 -4.98 -9.99 -1.41
C ILE A 154 -5.90 -9.63 -0.23
N GLN A 155 -6.21 -10.59 0.66
CA GLN A 155 -7.22 -10.40 1.71
C GLN A 155 -6.90 -9.24 2.66
N GLN A 156 -5.63 -9.02 2.99
CA GLN A 156 -5.21 -7.92 3.86
C GLN A 156 -5.38 -6.53 3.21
N PHE A 157 -5.48 -6.49 1.87
CA PHE A 157 -5.64 -5.28 1.08
C PHE A 157 -7.06 -5.10 0.52
N ASN A 158 -7.96 -6.05 0.82
CA ASN A 158 -9.30 -6.04 0.27
C ASN A 158 -10.18 -5.05 1.05
N THR A 159 -10.28 -3.83 0.52
CA THR A 159 -11.27 -2.85 0.95
C THR A 159 -12.56 -3.02 0.15
N LYS A 160 -13.71 -2.67 0.75
CA LYS A 160 -15.02 -2.84 0.11
C LYS A 160 -15.05 -2.12 -1.24
N ASN A 161 -15.57 -2.79 -2.27
CA ASN A 161 -15.75 -2.27 -3.64
C ASN A 161 -14.46 -2.02 -4.44
N VAL A 162 -13.35 -2.68 -4.10
CA VAL A 162 -12.12 -2.61 -4.88
C VAL A 162 -11.90 -3.92 -5.64
N SER A 163 -11.60 -3.80 -6.94
CA SER A 163 -11.24 -4.95 -7.78
C SER A 163 -9.76 -4.86 -8.14
N ILE A 164 -8.95 -5.71 -7.52
CA ILE A 164 -7.50 -5.79 -7.75
C ILE A 164 -7.26 -6.73 -8.94
N MET A 165 -6.56 -6.25 -9.97
CA MET A 165 -6.34 -6.93 -11.24
C MET A 165 -4.93 -7.52 -11.40
N SER A 166 -4.00 -7.16 -10.51
CA SER A 166 -2.63 -7.65 -10.49
C SER A 166 -2.28 -8.35 -9.17
N ASP A 167 -1.05 -8.84 -9.07
CA ASP A 167 -0.45 -9.13 -7.76
C ASP A 167 -0.22 -7.84 -6.98
N VAL A 168 -0.22 -7.94 -5.65
CA VAL A 168 0.22 -6.84 -4.77
C VAL A 168 1.69 -7.02 -4.52
N ILE A 169 2.49 -5.99 -4.82
CA ILE A 169 3.90 -5.96 -4.47
C ILE A 169 4.17 -4.84 -3.47
N ARG A 170 5.19 -5.00 -2.64
CA ARG A 170 5.68 -3.94 -1.76
C ARG A 170 7.16 -3.73 -2.00
N ILE A 171 7.55 -2.48 -2.13
CA ILE A 171 8.94 -2.09 -2.33
C ILE A 171 9.32 -1.18 -1.16
N GLU A 172 10.31 -1.60 -0.38
CA GLU A 172 10.71 -0.88 0.84
C GLU A 172 12.22 -0.83 1.04
N VAL A 173 12.65 0.19 1.78
CA VAL A 173 14.05 0.41 2.17
C VAL A 173 14.09 0.51 3.69
N PHE A 174 15.04 -0.20 4.30
CA PHE A 174 15.13 -0.23 5.76
C PHE A 174 15.40 1.17 6.36
N GLY A 175 14.53 1.56 7.29
CA GLY A 175 14.70 2.75 8.13
C GLY A 175 14.50 4.09 7.42
N ARG A 176 13.96 4.09 6.19
CA ARG A 176 13.64 5.31 5.44
C ARG A 176 12.40 5.11 4.58
N ASP A 177 11.51 6.08 4.61
CA ASP A 177 10.44 6.21 3.61
C ASP A 177 11.01 6.92 2.38
N ILE A 178 10.85 6.32 1.21
CA ILE A 178 11.28 6.92 -0.07
C ILE A 178 10.06 7.57 -0.71
N VAL A 179 10.09 8.90 -0.81
CA VAL A 179 9.02 9.76 -1.34
C VAL A 179 9.62 10.89 -2.17
N ASN A 180 8.83 11.49 -3.07
CA ASN A 180 9.24 12.59 -3.96
C ASN A 180 10.45 12.25 -4.85
N LEU A 181 10.46 11.04 -5.41
CA LEU A 181 11.44 10.64 -6.43
C LEU A 181 11.32 11.55 -7.66
N THR A 182 12.46 12.07 -8.11
CA THR A 182 12.51 12.89 -9.33
C THR A 182 12.52 11.99 -10.56
N ASN A 183 13.21 10.85 -10.47
CA ASN A 183 13.12 9.77 -11.44
C ASN A 183 12.16 8.71 -10.87
N PRO A 184 10.93 8.60 -11.38
CA PRO A 184 9.92 7.73 -10.78
C PRO A 184 10.35 6.26 -10.86
N LEU A 185 9.86 5.51 -9.87
CA LEU A 185 9.86 4.05 -9.87
C LEU A 185 8.89 3.54 -10.94
N ILE A 186 9.38 2.71 -11.84
CA ILE A 186 8.55 2.10 -12.88
C ILE A 186 8.26 0.65 -12.52
N ILE A 187 7.00 0.23 -12.66
CA ILE A 187 6.55 -1.12 -12.37
C ILE A 187 5.68 -1.61 -13.52
N HIS A 188 6.00 -2.77 -14.10
CA HIS A 188 5.15 -3.43 -15.08
C HIS A 188 4.40 -4.57 -14.40
N PHE A 189 3.09 -4.40 -14.32
CA PHE A 189 2.17 -5.40 -13.79
C PHE A 189 1.54 -6.19 -14.93
N PRO A 190 1.77 -7.52 -14.97
CA PRO A 190 0.88 -8.44 -15.63
C PRO A 190 -0.53 -8.29 -15.06
N VAL A 191 -1.50 -8.02 -15.93
CA VAL A 191 -2.92 -7.96 -15.58
C VAL A 191 -3.68 -9.02 -16.34
N ASN A 192 -4.72 -9.56 -15.71
CA ASN A 192 -5.67 -10.38 -16.44
C ASN A 192 -6.46 -9.48 -17.39
N ASN A 193 -6.50 -9.85 -18.67
CA ASN A 193 -7.25 -9.10 -19.68
C ASN A 193 -8.71 -8.98 -19.25
N TYR A 194 -9.14 -7.74 -18.98
CA TYR A 194 -10.51 -7.43 -18.66
C TYR A 194 -11.25 -7.07 -19.95
N THR A 195 -12.06 -8.00 -20.46
CA THR A 195 -13.00 -7.71 -21.54
C THR A 195 -14.25 -7.07 -20.94
N ASN A 196 -14.45 -5.79 -21.20
CA ASN A 196 -15.59 -5.05 -20.69
C ASN A 196 -16.88 -5.52 -21.41
N LEU A 197 -17.70 -6.30 -20.71
CA LEU A 197 -18.99 -6.82 -21.20
C LEU A 197 -20.19 -5.97 -20.75
N SER A 198 -19.94 -4.89 -20.00
CA SER A 198 -20.95 -4.04 -19.36
C SER A 198 -20.96 -2.61 -19.91
N SER A 199 -22.07 -1.91 -19.73
CA SER A 199 -22.26 -0.50 -20.12
C SER A 199 -21.34 0.48 -19.37
N ASN A 200 -20.71 0.04 -18.28
CA ASN A 200 -19.83 0.89 -17.47
C ASN A 200 -18.39 0.76 -17.97
N SER A 201 -17.80 1.88 -18.33
CA SER A 201 -16.42 1.94 -18.77
C SER A 201 -15.49 1.94 -17.56
N TYR A 202 -14.70 0.89 -17.41
CA TYR A 202 -13.68 0.77 -16.38
C TYR A 202 -12.29 0.99 -16.97
N ILE A 203 -11.38 1.54 -16.17
CA ILE A 203 -9.96 1.72 -16.52
C ILE A 203 -9.06 1.12 -15.45
N TYR A 204 -7.86 0.75 -15.86
CA TYR A 204 -6.81 0.38 -14.93
C TYR A 204 -6.27 1.63 -14.21
N SER A 205 -6.01 1.48 -12.92
CA SER A 205 -5.44 2.52 -12.07
C SER A 205 -4.40 1.90 -11.15
N CYS A 206 -3.15 2.35 -11.26
CA CYS A 206 -2.06 2.04 -10.35
C CYS A 206 -2.30 2.77 -9.03
N GLN A 207 -2.42 2.02 -7.95
CA GLN A 207 -2.67 2.57 -6.63
C GLN A 207 -1.70 1.99 -5.61
N TYR A 208 -1.38 2.78 -4.60
CA TYR A 208 -0.66 2.35 -3.42
C TYR A 208 -1.59 2.19 -2.22
N TYR A 209 -1.24 1.29 -1.31
CA TYR A 209 -2.01 1.05 -0.10
C TYR A 209 -1.50 1.91 1.06
N ASP A 210 -2.35 2.84 1.55
CA ASP A 210 -2.01 3.77 2.63
C ASP A 210 -2.25 3.15 4.02
N GLU A 211 -1.25 2.43 4.52
CA GLU A 211 -1.27 1.76 5.83
C GLU A 211 -1.11 2.74 7.01
N LYS A 212 -0.49 3.89 6.77
CA LYS A 212 -0.25 4.89 7.82
C LYS A 212 -1.48 5.77 8.06
N GLY A 213 -2.26 6.02 7.02
CA GLY A 213 -3.51 6.78 7.10
C GLY A 213 -4.73 5.89 7.39
N ASN A 214 -5.53 5.69 6.34
CA ASN A 214 -6.88 5.15 6.44
C ASN A 214 -7.01 3.69 6.03
N ASN A 215 -5.90 3.00 5.72
CA ASN A 215 -5.91 1.63 5.17
C ASN A 215 -6.73 1.56 3.87
N THR A 216 -6.46 2.51 2.97
CA THR A 216 -7.17 2.68 1.69
C THR A 216 -6.19 2.74 0.54
N TRP A 217 -6.64 2.30 -0.63
CA TRP A 217 -5.91 2.50 -1.88
C TRP A 217 -6.00 3.96 -2.32
N LYS A 218 -4.88 4.49 -2.82
CA LYS A 218 -4.72 5.86 -3.31
C LYS A 218 -3.86 5.87 -4.56
N ASP A 219 -4.12 6.79 -5.47
CA ASP A 219 -3.39 6.99 -6.73
C ASP A 219 -2.40 8.18 -6.67
N ASP A 220 -2.35 8.92 -5.56
CA ASP A 220 -1.48 10.08 -5.39
C ASP A 220 -0.01 9.72 -5.66
N GLY A 221 0.66 10.46 -6.55
CA GLY A 221 2.07 10.24 -6.90
C GLY A 221 2.32 9.06 -7.84
N CYS A 222 1.28 8.39 -8.34
CA CYS A 222 1.37 7.30 -9.32
C CYS A 222 0.65 7.62 -10.62
N ASN A 223 1.32 7.42 -11.75
CA ASN A 223 0.72 7.49 -13.07
C ASN A 223 0.50 6.09 -13.66
N THR A 224 -0.59 5.91 -14.40
CA THR A 224 -0.98 4.63 -15.00
C THR A 224 -0.93 4.72 -16.52
N THR A 225 -0.18 3.82 -17.15
CA THR A 225 -0.12 3.70 -18.61
C THR A 225 -0.36 2.25 -19.00
N GLN A 226 -1.41 1.98 -19.77
CA GLN A 226 -1.60 0.65 -20.35
C GLN A 226 -0.70 0.52 -21.58
N ILE A 227 0.32 -0.34 -21.51
CA ILE A 227 1.31 -0.52 -22.59
C ILE A 227 0.98 -1.71 -23.51
N SER A 228 0.20 -2.68 -23.02
CA SER A 228 -0.40 -3.76 -23.79
C SER A 228 -1.74 -4.19 -23.19
N ASP A 229 -2.46 -5.10 -23.85
CA ASP A 229 -3.73 -5.65 -23.35
C ASP A 229 -3.57 -6.41 -22.01
N ASP A 230 -2.37 -6.88 -21.72
CA ASP A 230 -2.03 -7.71 -20.55
C ASP A 230 -0.97 -7.09 -19.64
N VAL A 231 -0.46 -5.89 -19.95
CA VAL A 231 0.56 -5.21 -19.13
C VAL A 231 0.21 -3.74 -18.90
N VAL A 232 0.20 -3.38 -17.62
CA VAL A 232 0.05 -2.00 -17.15
C VAL A 232 1.36 -1.52 -16.55
N GLU A 233 1.83 -0.37 -17.01
CA GLU A 233 2.97 0.35 -16.46
C GLU A 233 2.49 1.36 -15.41
N CYS A 234 3.04 1.24 -14.20
CA CYS A 234 2.89 2.21 -13.12
C CYS A 234 4.18 3.01 -12.96
N SER A 235 4.08 4.33 -12.93
CA SER A 235 5.19 5.24 -12.67
C SER A 235 4.90 6.01 -11.39
N CYS A 236 5.57 5.67 -10.28
CA CYS A 236 5.30 6.22 -8.95
C CYS A 236 6.50 6.99 -8.38
N ASP A 237 6.23 8.06 -7.62
CA ASP A 237 7.26 8.92 -7.01
C ASP A 237 7.67 8.48 -5.58
N HIS A 238 7.21 7.32 -5.13
CA HIS A 238 7.47 6.80 -3.79
C HIS A 238 7.60 5.28 -3.81
N MET A 239 8.05 4.69 -2.70
CA MET A 239 8.16 3.24 -2.51
C MET A 239 7.23 2.79 -1.38
N THR A 240 6.22 2.01 -1.71
CA THR A 240 5.17 1.50 -0.81
C THR A 240 4.65 0.14 -1.33
N ALA A 241 3.47 -0.29 -0.88
CA ALA A 241 2.73 -1.40 -1.45
C ALA A 241 1.84 -0.94 -2.60
N PHE A 242 1.97 -1.56 -3.78
CA PHE A 242 1.31 -1.20 -5.03
C PHE A 242 0.51 -2.36 -5.63
N ALA A 243 -0.56 -2.02 -6.33
CA ALA A 243 -1.28 -2.92 -7.23
C ALA A 243 -2.01 -2.14 -8.33
N VAL A 244 -2.44 -2.85 -9.36
CA VAL A 244 -3.35 -2.33 -10.39
C VAL A 244 -4.77 -2.68 -10.00
N LEU A 245 -5.60 -1.65 -9.90
CA LEU A 245 -7.03 -1.75 -9.60
C LEU A 245 -7.85 -1.42 -10.84
N LEU A 246 -9.08 -1.92 -10.87
CA LEU A 246 -10.09 -1.51 -11.83
C LEU A 246 -10.97 -0.43 -11.21
N VAL A 247 -10.97 0.76 -11.80
CA VAL A 247 -11.79 1.90 -11.34
C VAL A 247 -12.76 2.32 -12.43
N GLU A 248 -13.94 2.76 -12.01
CA GLU A 248 -14.99 3.23 -12.92
C GLU A 248 -14.66 4.65 -13.41
N LEU A 249 -14.71 4.88 -14.73
CA LEU A 249 -14.37 6.16 -15.36
C LEU A 249 -15.19 7.33 -14.82
N GLU A 250 -16.48 7.13 -14.49
CA GLU A 250 -17.32 8.19 -13.91
C GLU A 250 -16.76 8.71 -12.57
N ASN A 251 -16.07 7.88 -11.80
CA ASN A 251 -15.49 8.30 -10.52
C ASN A 251 -14.15 9.06 -10.71
N PHE A 252 -13.43 8.79 -11.79
CA PHE A 252 -12.15 9.43 -12.10
C PHE A 252 -12.34 10.80 -12.75
N ASP A 253 -13.20 10.88 -13.77
CA ASP A 253 -13.53 12.15 -14.42
C ASP A 253 -14.45 12.99 -13.51
N GLY A 254 -15.43 12.34 -12.88
CA GLY A 254 -16.39 12.84 -11.89
C GLY A 254 -15.91 13.99 -11.03
N LYS A 255 -14.92 13.65 -10.19
CA LYS A 255 -14.43 14.54 -9.16
C LYS A 255 -13.60 15.69 -9.72
N HIS A 256 -12.90 15.46 -10.83
CA HIS A 256 -12.06 16.48 -11.43
C HIS A 256 -12.88 17.51 -12.23
N TRP A 257 -13.84 17.05 -13.04
CA TRP A 257 -14.70 17.95 -13.81
C TRP A 257 -15.61 18.79 -12.92
N GLU A 258 -16.10 18.24 -11.79
CA GLU A 258 -17.02 18.95 -10.90
C GLU A 258 -16.32 20.13 -10.20
N ILE A 259 -15.09 19.92 -9.71
CA ILE A 259 -14.29 20.97 -9.06
C ILE A 259 -13.94 22.08 -10.06
N LEU A 260 -13.48 21.71 -11.25
CA LEU A 260 -13.12 22.68 -12.30
C LEU A 260 -14.34 23.48 -12.79
N SER A 261 -15.51 22.84 -12.89
CA SER A 261 -16.76 23.49 -13.28
C SER A 261 -17.23 24.47 -12.21
N TYR A 262 -17.12 24.11 -10.93
CA TYR A 262 -17.47 24.97 -9.81
C TYR A 262 -16.61 26.24 -9.77
N ILE A 263 -15.28 26.09 -9.92
CA ILE A 263 -14.36 27.24 -9.96
C ILE A 263 -14.67 28.14 -11.16
N SER A 264 -14.93 27.55 -12.34
CA SER A 264 -15.27 28.30 -13.56
C SER A 264 -16.58 29.07 -13.42
N TYR A 265 -17.60 28.47 -12.80
CA TYR A 265 -18.89 29.10 -12.55
C TYR A 265 -18.77 30.30 -11.61
N VAL A 266 -18.04 30.15 -10.50
CA VAL A 266 -17.77 31.24 -9.54
C VAL A 266 -16.97 32.36 -10.21
N GLY A 267 -15.92 32.01 -10.96
CA GLY A 267 -15.10 32.96 -11.70
C GLY A 267 -15.93 33.77 -12.71
N CYS A 268 -16.77 33.10 -13.49
CA CYS A 268 -17.66 33.76 -14.45
C CYS A 268 -18.67 34.70 -13.77
N GLY A 269 -19.25 34.27 -12.65
CA GLY A 269 -20.20 35.09 -11.88
C GLY A 269 -19.57 36.38 -11.36
N LEU A 270 -18.38 36.31 -10.78
CA LEU A 270 -17.65 37.48 -10.30
C LEU A 270 -17.29 38.43 -11.45
N SER A 271 -16.77 37.91 -12.57
CA SER A 271 -16.44 38.73 -13.73
C SER A 271 -17.64 39.48 -14.30
N ALA A 272 -18.81 38.85 -14.34
CA ALA A 272 -20.04 39.49 -14.81
C ALA A 272 -20.49 40.64 -13.89
N VAL A 273 -20.43 40.46 -12.57
CA VAL A 273 -20.80 41.49 -11.59
C VAL A 273 -19.85 42.67 -11.64
N PHE A 274 -18.53 42.44 -11.69
CA PHE A 274 -17.55 43.51 -11.83
C PHE A 274 -17.76 44.28 -13.14
N SER A 275 -17.97 43.57 -14.25
CA SER A 275 -18.22 44.20 -15.56
C SER A 275 -19.49 45.05 -15.53
N ALA A 276 -20.59 44.53 -15.00
CA ALA A 276 -21.85 45.28 -14.87
C ALA A 276 -21.68 46.53 -13.98
N SER A 277 -20.97 46.39 -12.87
CA SER A 277 -20.70 47.50 -11.94
C SER A 277 -19.84 48.58 -12.60
N SER A 278 -18.78 48.19 -13.33
CA SER A 278 -17.95 49.13 -14.10
C SER A 278 -18.74 49.87 -15.17
N VAL A 279 -19.62 49.16 -15.90
CA VAL A 279 -20.50 49.77 -16.91
C VAL A 279 -21.47 50.76 -16.27
N LEU A 280 -22.11 50.40 -15.16
CA LEU A 280 -23.02 51.30 -14.44
C LEU A 280 -22.30 52.57 -13.97
N LEU A 281 -21.15 52.42 -13.31
CA LEU A 281 -20.33 53.57 -12.87
C LEU A 281 -19.91 54.46 -14.04
N PHE A 282 -19.55 53.87 -15.18
CA PHE A 282 -19.21 54.62 -16.37
C PHE A 282 -20.40 55.43 -16.90
N ILE A 283 -21.60 54.83 -16.95
CA ILE A 283 -22.83 55.51 -17.39
C ILE A 283 -23.20 56.64 -16.41
N PHE A 284 -23.17 56.41 -15.10
CA PHE A 284 -23.45 57.45 -14.11
C PHE A 284 -22.48 58.62 -14.20
N ASN A 285 -21.18 58.36 -14.33
CA ASN A 285 -20.17 59.41 -14.49
C ASN A 285 -20.34 60.21 -15.81
N ARG A 286 -20.82 59.56 -16.87
CA ARG A 286 -21.16 60.19 -18.16
C ARG A 286 -22.44 61.04 -18.05
N CYS A 287 -23.50 60.54 -17.42
CA CYS A 287 -24.75 61.28 -17.21
C CYS A 287 -24.58 62.49 -16.28
N CYS A 288 -23.85 62.35 -15.17
CA CYS A 288 -23.60 63.48 -14.27
C CYS A 288 -22.71 64.55 -14.91
N ASN A 289 -21.80 64.21 -15.83
CA ASN A 289 -21.05 65.20 -16.61
C ASN A 289 -21.92 65.96 -17.61
N LEU A 290 -22.94 65.31 -18.20
CA LEU A 290 -23.86 65.97 -19.14
C LEU A 290 -24.85 66.94 -18.48
N HIS A 291 -25.07 66.85 -17.17
CA HIS A 291 -25.99 67.73 -16.44
C HIS A 291 -25.26 68.88 -15.72
N TYR A 292 -23.94 69.01 -15.89
CA TYR A 292 -23.08 70.04 -15.29
C TYR A 292 -22.50 71.04 -16.32
N ILE A 293 -22.84 70.90 -17.61
CA ILE A 293 -22.47 71.82 -18.71
C ILE A 293 -23.74 72.48 -19.23
#